data_AF-A0A4V0I0D7-F1
#
_entry.id   AF-A0A4V0I0D7-F1
#
_cell.length_a   1.000
_cell.length_b   1.000
_cell.length_c   1.000
_cell.angle_alpha   90.00
_cell.angle_beta   90.00
_cell.angle_gamma   90.00
#
_symmetry.space_group_name_H-M   'P 1'
#
loop_
_entity.id
_entity.type
_entity.pdbx_description
1 polymer ?
#
loop_
_entity_poly.entity_id
_entity_poly.type
_entity_poly.pdbx_seq_one_letter_code
_entity_poly.pdbx_strand_id
1 'polypeptide(L)'
;MQSGLIEVPLGGGQVRFPVPVRPPTYPPTFRDLATAVERTRAKDAWNAALRLKALVELWVRFLTCGTLRWRLAEETEAVVTGEFPELDTLGTVLNALATQADAPAGRGDELAGVERLCGIVRGPTQRHLHDRLQNVGPAALYLLRAFQKLMLTEAGCLHRLDVNSDHFRRPWEVLRSEVELLTRIDGDWSGDEVVLGFGGALRSPDLLRVSGTWRTALTELTELLQRYPATALARGDTPSPASANARRRKAGMSRDEANRCTAEYLRQDPTAKSGEIAKAIGCSGGLVRGTLAWRSRKPTAPKSSAPPRRRGVGKAVGLDIGLEIEAERRFKDQKDFIEAGGGDEGLECEPPLSREDELERLEREQKRDMRQRRVPRRP
;
A
#
# COMPACT_ATOMS: atom_id res chain seq x y z
N MET A 1 -45.32 27.48 -23.46
CA MET A 1 -43.90 27.73 -23.78
C MET A 1 -43.08 26.67 -23.06
N GLN A 2 -42.72 25.60 -23.77
CA GLN A 2 -41.82 24.57 -23.25
C GLN A 2 -40.41 25.16 -23.25
N SER A 3 -39.82 25.34 -22.08
CA SER A 3 -38.41 25.64 -21.94
C SER A 3 -37.64 24.39 -22.38
N GLY A 4 -37.32 24.33 -23.67
CA GLY A 4 -36.41 23.35 -24.24
C GLY A 4 -35.02 23.61 -23.67
N LEU A 5 -34.75 23.08 -22.48
CA LEU A 5 -33.40 22.86 -22.02
C LEU A 5 -32.76 21.94 -23.07
N ILE A 6 -31.90 22.52 -23.91
CA ILE A 6 -31.03 21.77 -24.78
C ILE A 6 -30.23 20.86 -23.84
N GLU A 7 -30.57 19.57 -23.83
CA GLU A 7 -29.70 18.54 -23.28
C GLU A 7 -28.42 18.57 -24.13
N VAL A 8 -27.45 19.35 -23.66
CA VAL A 8 -26.11 19.37 -24.22
C VAL A 8 -25.54 17.98 -23.94
N PRO A 9 -25.17 17.18 -24.96
CA PRO A 9 -24.37 15.98 -24.75
C PRO A 9 -23.04 16.42 -24.15
N LEU A 10 -22.97 16.35 -22.82
CA LEU A 10 -21.82 16.78 -22.03
C LEU A 10 -20.62 15.84 -22.24
N GLY A 11 -20.78 14.65 -22.81
CA GLY A 11 -19.69 13.69 -22.99
C GLY A 11 -18.76 14.00 -24.15
N GLY A 12 -17.50 13.51 -24.09
CA GLY A 12 -16.50 13.68 -25.13
C GLY A 12 -15.59 14.93 -25.00
N GLY A 13 -15.81 15.78 -24.00
CA GLY A 13 -14.93 16.91 -23.68
C GLY A 13 -13.65 16.51 -22.93
N GLN A 14 -12.68 17.41 -22.90
CA GLN A 14 -11.49 17.32 -22.05
C GLN A 14 -11.70 18.08 -20.74
N VAL A 15 -11.20 17.54 -19.63
CA VAL A 15 -11.26 18.17 -18.32
C VAL A 15 -9.88 18.41 -17.75
N ARG A 16 -9.72 19.58 -17.15
CA ARG A 16 -8.56 19.96 -16.34
C ARG A 16 -9.00 20.10 -14.90
N PHE A 17 -8.23 19.52 -13.98
CA PHE A 17 -8.41 19.76 -12.55
C PHE A 17 -7.07 19.79 -11.84
N PRO A 18 -6.94 20.55 -10.74
CA PRO A 18 -5.72 20.52 -9.95
C PRO A 18 -5.55 19.14 -9.31
N VAL A 19 -4.39 18.52 -9.55
CA VAL A 19 -3.94 17.34 -8.83
C VAL A 19 -3.06 17.86 -7.68
N PRO A 20 -3.36 17.54 -6.42
CA PRO A 20 -2.51 17.95 -5.30
C PRO A 20 -1.09 17.39 -5.49
N VAL A 21 -0.15 18.29 -5.77
CA VAL A 21 1.27 17.95 -5.91
C VAL A 21 1.88 17.88 -4.52
N ARG A 22 2.82 16.96 -4.33
CA ARG A 22 3.57 16.89 -3.07
C ARG A 22 4.28 18.23 -2.82
N PRO A 23 4.11 18.84 -1.63
CA PRO A 23 4.81 20.08 -1.31
C PRO A 23 6.33 19.85 -1.34
N PRO A 24 7.10 20.80 -1.90
CA PRO A 24 8.55 20.63 -2.10
C PRO A 24 9.32 20.59 -0.78
N THR A 25 8.71 21.08 0.29
CA THR A 25 9.30 21.16 1.61
C THR A 25 8.37 20.54 2.65
N TYR A 26 8.98 19.89 3.64
CA TYR A 26 8.26 19.38 4.81
C TYR A 26 7.90 20.54 5.75
N PRO A 27 6.85 20.38 6.58
CA PRO A 27 6.52 21.35 7.60
C PRO A 27 7.74 21.69 8.47
N PRO A 28 8.00 22.98 8.76
CA PRO A 28 9.16 23.39 9.55
C PRO A 28 9.13 22.80 10.96
N THR A 29 7.94 22.58 11.50
CA THR A 29 7.67 21.94 12.80
C THR A 29 8.26 20.53 12.91
N PHE A 30 8.57 19.86 11.80
CA PHE A 30 9.24 18.56 11.84
C PHE A 30 10.68 18.69 12.38
N ARG A 31 11.29 19.87 12.28
CA ARG A 31 12.63 20.12 12.86
C ARG A 31 12.61 20.08 14.38
N ASP A 32 11.45 20.31 15.00
CA ASP A 32 11.28 20.40 16.45
C ASP A 32 11.13 19.02 17.11
N LEU A 33 11.03 17.95 16.32
CA LEU A 33 11.01 16.57 16.82
C LEU A 33 12.39 16.17 17.35
N ALA A 34 12.41 15.60 18.56
CA ALA A 34 13.61 15.36 19.33
C ALA A 34 14.59 14.38 18.66
N THR A 35 14.08 13.36 17.96
CA THR A 35 14.93 12.30 17.38
C THR A 35 14.90 12.29 15.85
N ALA A 36 15.98 11.80 15.24
CA ALA A 36 16.01 11.57 13.79
C ALA A 36 14.96 10.54 13.34
N VAL A 37 14.68 9.54 14.18
CA VAL A 37 13.68 8.49 13.91
C VAL A 37 12.27 9.10 13.85
N GLU A 38 11.91 9.96 14.81
CA GLU A 38 10.61 10.67 14.79
C GLU A 38 10.48 11.57 13.57
N ARG A 39 11.56 12.26 13.18
CA ARG A 39 11.58 13.09 11.96
C ARG A 39 11.32 12.27 10.70
N THR A 40 11.96 11.11 10.57
CA THR A 40 11.69 10.19 9.45
C THR A 40 10.25 9.70 9.49
N ARG A 41 9.79 9.24 10.66
CA ARG A 41 8.41 8.76 10.85
C ARG A 41 7.35 9.82 10.52
N ALA A 42 7.60 11.09 10.86
CA ALA A 42 6.75 12.22 10.52
C ALA A 42 6.70 12.48 9.00
N LYS A 43 7.87 12.42 8.34
CA LYS A 43 7.96 12.56 6.88
C LYS A 43 7.20 11.43 6.18
N ASP A 44 7.38 10.20 6.63
CA ASP A 44 6.69 9.04 6.04
C ASP A 44 5.18 9.15 6.22
N ALA A 45 4.71 9.49 7.43
CA ALA A 45 3.29 9.71 7.70
C ALA A 45 2.72 10.87 6.86
N TRP A 46 3.46 11.96 6.72
CA TRP A 46 3.09 13.12 5.90
C TRP A 46 2.94 12.75 4.43
N ASN A 47 3.94 12.07 3.87
CA ASN A 47 3.92 11.65 2.48
C ASN A 47 2.76 10.68 2.22
N ALA A 48 2.59 9.68 3.09
CA ALA A 48 1.51 8.71 2.95
C ALA A 48 0.13 9.37 3.06
N ALA A 49 -0.07 10.29 4.00
CA ALA A 49 -1.34 11.00 4.15
C ALA A 49 -1.67 11.87 2.93
N LEU A 50 -0.69 12.62 2.41
CA LEU A 50 -0.89 13.45 1.22
C LEU A 50 -1.13 12.61 -0.05
N ARG A 51 -0.32 11.56 -0.27
CA ARG A 51 -0.49 10.67 -1.42
C ARG A 51 -1.83 9.96 -1.37
N LEU A 52 -2.22 9.44 -0.21
CA LEU A 52 -3.51 8.78 -0.05
C LEU A 52 -4.68 9.74 -0.27
N LYS A 53 -4.58 10.98 0.22
CA LYS A 53 -5.60 12.01 -0.03
C LYS A 53 -5.75 12.29 -1.52
N ALA A 54 -4.62 12.50 -2.22
CA ALA A 54 -4.60 12.70 -3.66
C ALA A 54 -5.18 11.50 -4.42
N LEU A 55 -4.87 10.26 -4.03
CA LEU A 55 -5.43 9.04 -4.63
C LEU A 55 -6.94 8.94 -4.46
N VAL A 56 -7.49 9.23 -3.27
CA VAL A 56 -8.94 9.21 -3.02
C VAL A 56 -9.65 10.29 -3.85
N GLU A 57 -9.05 11.47 -3.98
CA GLU A 57 -9.58 12.54 -4.83
C GLU A 57 -9.52 12.15 -6.31
N LEU A 58 -8.38 11.63 -6.77
CA LEU A 58 -8.17 11.22 -8.16
C LEU A 58 -9.09 10.06 -8.56
N TRP A 59 -9.33 9.11 -7.66
CA TRP A 59 -10.29 8.02 -7.90
C TRP A 59 -11.71 8.55 -8.12
N VAL A 60 -12.19 9.45 -7.26
CA VAL A 60 -13.51 10.07 -7.45
C VAL A 60 -13.56 10.89 -8.75
N ARG A 61 -12.47 11.57 -9.11
CA ARG A 61 -12.36 12.29 -10.40
C ARG A 61 -12.40 11.32 -11.57
N PHE A 62 -11.69 10.21 -11.51
CA PHE A 62 -11.70 9.15 -12.51
C PHE A 62 -13.12 8.60 -12.72
N LEU A 63 -13.84 8.27 -11.63
CA LEU A 63 -15.23 7.83 -11.72
C LEU A 63 -16.16 8.90 -12.32
N THR A 64 -15.95 10.17 -11.94
CA THR A 64 -16.72 11.30 -12.50
C THR A 64 -16.45 11.46 -13.99
N CYS A 65 -15.18 11.42 -14.41
CA CYS A 65 -14.79 11.53 -15.81
C CYS A 65 -15.32 10.35 -16.62
N GLY A 66 -15.24 9.12 -16.10
CA GLY A 66 -15.81 7.94 -16.73
C GLY A 66 -17.33 8.04 -16.89
N THR A 67 -18.04 8.53 -15.87
CA THR A 67 -19.50 8.76 -15.92
C THR A 67 -19.86 9.81 -16.97
N LEU A 68 -19.11 10.90 -17.03
CA LEU A 68 -19.32 11.97 -18.01
C LEU A 68 -18.70 11.66 -19.37
N ARG A 69 -17.98 10.54 -19.52
CA ARG A 69 -17.17 10.20 -20.70
C ARG A 69 -16.24 11.35 -21.11
N TRP A 70 -15.55 11.92 -20.14
CA TRP A 70 -14.57 12.99 -20.31
C TRP A 70 -13.16 12.44 -20.43
N ARG A 71 -12.37 13.09 -21.29
CA ARG A 71 -10.93 12.88 -21.45
C ARG A 71 -10.17 13.71 -20.42
N LEU A 72 -8.98 13.25 -20.06
CA LEU A 72 -8.07 14.05 -19.25
C LEU A 72 -7.28 15.01 -20.14
N ALA A 73 -7.16 16.27 -19.72
CA ALA A 73 -6.25 17.22 -20.38
C ALA A 73 -4.79 16.81 -20.17
N GLU A 74 -3.93 17.06 -21.17
CA GLU A 74 -2.52 16.64 -21.17
C GLU A 74 -1.75 17.10 -19.94
N GLU A 75 -1.98 18.34 -19.49
CA GLU A 75 -1.28 18.89 -18.33
C GLU A 75 -1.70 18.18 -17.05
N THR A 76 -2.97 17.79 -16.95
CA THR A 76 -3.46 17.06 -15.78
C THR A 76 -2.89 15.65 -15.77
N GLU A 77 -2.86 14.99 -16.93
CA GLU A 77 -2.29 13.66 -17.07
C GLU A 77 -0.78 13.63 -16.81
N ALA A 78 -0.04 14.62 -17.29
CA ALA A 78 1.38 14.77 -17.01
C ALA A 78 1.66 14.89 -15.50
N VAL A 79 0.81 15.65 -14.77
CA VAL A 79 0.93 15.75 -13.31
C VAL A 79 0.55 14.43 -12.62
N VAL A 80 -0.54 13.76 -13.04
CA VAL A 80 -0.92 12.46 -12.48
C VAL A 80 0.19 11.44 -12.66
N THR A 81 0.71 11.30 -13.87
CA THR A 81 1.78 10.34 -14.20
C THR A 81 3.12 10.69 -13.55
N GLY A 82 3.39 11.98 -13.33
CA GLY A 82 4.55 12.42 -12.55
C GLY A 82 4.47 12.05 -11.06
N GLU A 83 3.28 12.12 -10.45
CA GLU A 83 3.08 11.78 -9.03
C GLU A 83 2.81 10.28 -8.79
N PHE A 84 2.14 9.63 -9.74
CA PHE A 84 1.70 8.24 -9.71
C PHE A 84 1.95 7.56 -11.07
N PRO A 85 3.20 7.16 -11.37
CA PRO A 85 3.55 6.52 -12.64
C PRO A 85 2.74 5.26 -12.96
N GLU A 86 2.28 4.55 -11.93
CA GLU A 86 1.46 3.34 -12.07
C GLU A 86 0.06 3.63 -12.63
N LEU A 87 -0.35 4.90 -12.72
CA LEU A 87 -1.61 5.36 -13.30
C LEU A 87 -1.45 5.90 -14.73
N ASP A 88 -0.37 5.54 -15.43
CA ASP A 88 -0.08 5.96 -16.82
C ASP A 88 -1.20 5.65 -17.82
N THR A 89 -1.89 4.53 -17.64
CA THR A 89 -3.02 4.08 -18.46
C THR A 89 -4.33 4.85 -18.22
N LEU A 90 -4.38 5.75 -17.23
CA LEU A 90 -5.59 6.51 -16.90
C LEU A 90 -6.12 7.32 -18.09
N GLY A 91 -5.21 7.99 -18.81
CA GLY A 91 -5.54 8.77 -20.00
C GLY A 91 -6.12 7.90 -21.11
N THR A 92 -5.48 6.76 -21.40
CA THR A 92 -5.91 5.78 -22.41
C THR A 92 -7.31 5.24 -22.14
N VAL A 93 -7.60 4.85 -20.89
CA VAL A 93 -8.93 4.33 -20.50
C VAL A 93 -10.01 5.41 -20.68
N LEU A 94 -9.77 6.63 -20.19
CA LEU A 94 -10.73 7.73 -20.33
C LEU A 94 -10.89 8.17 -21.80
N ASN A 95 -9.82 8.13 -22.59
CA ASN A 95 -9.87 8.46 -24.02
C ASN A 95 -10.75 7.48 -24.78
N ALA A 96 -10.57 6.18 -24.56
CA ALA A 96 -11.38 5.16 -25.21
C ALA A 96 -12.88 5.29 -24.89
N LEU A 97 -13.22 5.47 -23.62
CA LEU A 97 -14.60 5.67 -23.18
C LEU A 97 -15.23 6.94 -23.78
N ALA A 98 -14.44 8.00 -23.92
CA ALA A 98 -14.88 9.24 -24.53
C ALA A 98 -15.00 9.14 -26.06
N THR A 99 -14.31 8.20 -26.70
CA THR A 99 -14.42 7.91 -28.14
C THR A 99 -15.69 7.12 -28.45
N GLN A 100 -16.14 6.26 -27.53
CA GLN A 100 -17.45 5.59 -27.62
C GLN A 100 -18.64 6.53 -27.35
N ALA A 101 -18.39 7.79 -27.00
CA ALA A 101 -19.39 8.82 -26.78
C ALA A 101 -19.55 9.68 -28.04
N ASP A 102 -20.03 9.10 -29.14
CA ASP A 102 -20.27 9.87 -30.35
C ASP A 102 -21.26 11.02 -30.08
N ALA A 103 -20.94 12.20 -30.61
CA ALA A 103 -21.85 13.35 -30.58
C ALA A 103 -23.11 12.99 -31.39
N PRO A 104 -24.32 13.30 -30.89
CA PRO A 104 -25.55 13.03 -31.62
C PRO A 104 -25.48 13.68 -33.01
N ALA A 105 -25.63 12.86 -34.04
CA ALA A 105 -25.58 13.30 -35.43
C ALA A 105 -26.53 14.50 -35.65
N GLY A 106 -26.00 15.57 -36.24
CA GLY A 106 -26.79 16.74 -36.66
C GLY A 106 -26.86 17.93 -35.68
N ARG A 107 -26.20 17.90 -34.51
CA ARG A 107 -26.11 19.06 -33.58
C ARG A 107 -24.74 19.75 -33.52
N GLY A 108 -23.82 19.40 -34.42
CA GLY A 108 -22.42 19.89 -34.40
C GLY A 108 -22.29 21.42 -34.37
N ASP A 109 -23.10 22.12 -35.18
CA ASP A 109 -23.02 23.58 -35.28
C ASP A 109 -23.61 24.30 -34.06
N GLU A 110 -24.69 23.77 -33.46
CA GLU A 110 -25.29 24.30 -32.23
C GLU A 110 -24.36 24.09 -31.01
N LEU A 111 -23.69 22.93 -30.97
CA LEU A 111 -22.76 22.57 -29.90
C LEU A 111 -21.45 23.35 -29.98
N ALA A 112 -20.94 23.64 -31.18
CA ALA A 112 -19.72 24.41 -31.38
C ALA A 112 -19.78 25.84 -30.81
N GLY A 113 -20.98 26.43 -30.71
CA GLY A 113 -21.19 27.72 -30.05
C GLY A 113 -21.07 27.62 -28.52
N VAL A 114 -21.75 26.64 -27.92
CA VAL A 114 -21.72 26.38 -26.47
C VAL A 114 -20.33 25.94 -26.02
N GLU A 115 -19.67 25.10 -26.81
CA GLU A 115 -18.32 24.60 -26.51
C GLU A 115 -17.27 25.70 -26.52
N ARG A 116 -17.35 26.64 -27.47
CA ARG A 116 -16.50 27.83 -27.47
C ARG A 116 -16.77 28.73 -26.27
N LEU A 117 -18.03 28.93 -25.90
CA LEU A 117 -18.41 29.72 -24.71
C LEU A 117 -17.95 29.07 -23.41
N CYS A 118 -17.98 27.74 -23.34
CA CYS A 118 -17.60 26.97 -22.15
C CYS A 118 -16.13 26.52 -22.15
N GLY A 119 -15.36 26.81 -23.21
CA GLY A 119 -13.96 26.38 -23.35
C GLY A 119 -13.77 24.86 -23.42
N ILE A 120 -14.76 24.13 -23.93
CA ILE A 120 -14.73 22.66 -24.02
C ILE A 120 -13.91 22.25 -25.24
N VAL A 121 -12.79 21.55 -25.01
CA VAL A 121 -11.99 20.94 -26.07
C VAL A 121 -12.49 19.51 -26.31
N ARG A 122 -12.75 19.15 -27.57
CA ARG A 122 -13.15 17.80 -27.98
C ARG A 122 -12.05 17.10 -28.77
N GLY A 123 -12.10 15.76 -28.74
CA GLY A 123 -11.15 14.90 -29.43
C GLY A 123 -10.00 14.41 -28.54
N PRO A 124 -9.27 13.37 -28.98
CA PRO A 124 -8.13 12.84 -28.26
C PRO A 124 -7.06 13.91 -28.06
N THR A 125 -6.31 13.80 -26.97
CA THR A 125 -5.07 14.56 -26.77
C THR A 125 -3.99 14.05 -27.73
N GLN A 126 -2.91 14.82 -27.94
CA GLN A 126 -1.79 14.40 -28.79
C GLN A 126 -1.22 13.05 -28.35
N ARG A 127 -1.18 12.83 -27.03
CA ARG A 127 -0.70 11.57 -26.43
C ARG A 127 -1.51 10.35 -26.85
N HIS A 128 -2.82 10.51 -27.04
CA HIS A 128 -3.78 9.42 -27.23
C HIS A 128 -4.40 9.38 -28.64
N LEU A 129 -3.81 10.12 -29.59
CA LEU A 129 -4.25 10.15 -31.00
C LEU A 129 -4.21 8.77 -31.66
N HIS A 130 -3.32 7.90 -31.21
CA HIS A 130 -3.06 6.59 -31.81
C HIS A 130 -3.42 5.42 -30.90
N ASP A 131 -4.15 5.68 -29.81
CA ASP A 131 -4.60 4.64 -28.89
C ASP A 131 -5.52 3.65 -29.61
N ARG A 132 -5.26 2.35 -29.40
CA ARG A 132 -6.08 1.27 -29.95
C ARG A 132 -7.13 0.84 -28.93
N LEU A 133 -8.41 0.87 -29.31
CA LEU A 133 -9.54 0.49 -28.44
C LEU A 133 -9.44 -0.96 -27.92
N GLN A 134 -8.78 -1.86 -28.66
CA GLN A 134 -8.59 -3.27 -28.28
C GLN A 134 -7.73 -3.44 -27.00
N ASN A 135 -6.91 -2.45 -26.64
CA ASN A 135 -6.04 -2.52 -25.46
C ASN A 135 -6.69 -2.01 -24.17
N VAL A 136 -7.94 -1.54 -24.24
CA VAL A 136 -8.61 -0.82 -23.15
C VAL A 136 -8.96 -1.75 -21.99
N GLY A 137 -9.29 -3.01 -22.25
CA GLY A 137 -9.63 -3.98 -21.21
C GLY A 137 -8.46 -4.28 -20.28
N PRO A 138 -7.32 -4.74 -20.82
CA PRO A 138 -6.11 -4.90 -20.03
C PRO A 138 -5.68 -3.62 -19.31
N ALA A 139 -5.74 -2.46 -20.00
CA ALA A 139 -5.39 -1.16 -19.41
C ALA A 139 -6.31 -0.79 -18.23
N ALA A 140 -7.62 -1.00 -18.37
CA ALA A 140 -8.58 -0.75 -17.30
C ALA A 140 -8.37 -1.68 -16.10
N LEU A 141 -8.18 -2.99 -16.32
CA LEU A 141 -7.89 -3.93 -15.23
C LEU A 141 -6.61 -3.56 -14.48
N TYR A 142 -5.56 -3.21 -15.21
CA TYR A 142 -4.30 -2.73 -14.63
C TYR A 142 -4.52 -1.47 -13.80
N LEU A 143 -5.22 -0.47 -14.35
CA LEU A 143 -5.51 0.79 -13.69
C LEU A 143 -6.30 0.60 -12.39
N LEU A 144 -7.33 -0.24 -12.39
CA LEU A 144 -8.14 -0.54 -11.21
C LEU A 144 -7.30 -1.18 -10.10
N ARG A 145 -6.44 -2.14 -10.47
CA ARG A 145 -5.51 -2.78 -9.53
C ARG A 145 -4.46 -1.79 -9.01
N ALA A 146 -3.97 -0.89 -9.87
CA ALA A 146 -2.99 0.12 -9.49
C ALA A 146 -3.57 1.09 -8.46
N PHE A 147 -4.78 1.62 -8.66
CA PHE A 147 -5.47 2.44 -7.66
C PHE A 147 -5.61 1.73 -6.32
N GLN A 148 -6.10 0.49 -6.33
CA GLN A 148 -6.27 -0.29 -5.11
C GLN A 148 -4.94 -0.55 -4.41
N LYS A 149 -3.90 -0.99 -5.15
CA LYS A 149 -2.56 -1.25 -4.61
C LYS A 149 -1.98 0.02 -3.98
N LEU A 150 -2.03 1.15 -4.68
CA LEU A 150 -1.50 2.42 -4.18
C LEU A 150 -2.22 2.86 -2.91
N MET A 151 -3.55 2.83 -2.88
CA MET A 151 -4.33 3.19 -1.70
C MET A 151 -4.04 2.27 -0.50
N LEU A 152 -3.95 0.96 -0.71
CA LEU A 152 -3.59 0.00 0.33
C LEU A 152 -2.17 0.23 0.86
N THR A 153 -1.21 0.54 -0.01
CA THR A 153 0.17 0.84 0.38
C THR A 153 0.24 2.03 1.30
N GLU A 154 -0.40 3.15 0.92
CA GLU A 154 -0.35 4.37 1.73
C GLU A 154 -1.15 4.24 3.03
N ALA A 155 -2.34 3.62 2.98
CA ALA A 155 -3.14 3.34 4.18
C ALA A 155 -2.40 2.40 5.14
N GLY A 156 -1.75 1.36 4.61
CA GLY A 156 -0.94 0.42 5.37
C GLY A 156 0.32 1.06 5.95
N CYS A 157 0.87 2.07 5.30
CA CYS A 157 1.93 2.91 5.86
C CYS A 157 1.42 3.65 7.10
N LEU A 158 0.32 4.40 6.98
CA LEU A 158 -0.27 5.16 8.09
C LEU A 158 -0.65 4.26 9.28
N HIS A 159 -1.28 3.12 9.01
CA HIS A 159 -1.65 2.15 10.03
C HIS A 159 -0.43 1.61 10.79
N ARG A 160 0.62 1.18 10.07
CA ARG A 160 1.85 0.65 10.69
C ARG A 160 2.66 1.71 11.42
N LEU A 161 2.57 2.96 10.99
CA LEU A 161 3.18 4.08 11.69
C LEU A 161 2.45 4.43 12.98
N ASP A 162 1.29 3.82 13.29
CA ASP A 162 0.53 4.01 14.54
C ASP A 162 0.29 5.50 14.81
N VAL A 163 -0.20 6.20 13.78
CA VAL A 163 -0.50 7.63 13.84
C VAL A 163 -1.68 7.90 14.77
N ASN A 164 -1.70 9.07 15.40
CA ASN A 164 -2.77 9.53 16.27
C ASN A 164 -3.97 10.01 15.47
N SER A 165 -4.66 9.06 14.84
CA SER A 165 -5.91 9.25 14.13
C SER A 165 -6.85 8.12 14.50
N ASP A 166 -8.06 8.46 14.95
CA ASP A 166 -9.09 7.48 15.30
C ASP A 166 -9.42 6.57 14.12
N HIS A 167 -9.35 7.10 12.90
CA HIS A 167 -9.58 6.35 11.68
C HIS A 167 -8.50 5.28 11.44
N PHE A 168 -7.22 5.68 11.44
CA PHE A 168 -6.10 4.81 11.05
C PHE A 168 -5.63 3.86 12.17
N ARG A 169 -6.11 4.04 13.41
CA ARG A 169 -5.93 3.10 14.52
C ARG A 169 -6.85 1.89 14.47
N ARG A 170 -7.89 1.93 13.65
CA ARG A 170 -8.81 0.79 13.49
C ARG A 170 -8.05 -0.44 12.99
N PRO A 171 -8.56 -1.66 13.24
CA PRO A 171 -7.93 -2.88 12.76
C PRO A 171 -7.65 -2.83 11.26
N TRP A 172 -6.50 -3.34 10.82
CA TRP A 172 -6.09 -3.31 9.41
C TRP A 172 -7.16 -3.87 8.47
N GLU A 173 -7.88 -4.92 8.87
CA GLU A 173 -8.93 -5.52 8.05
C GLU A 173 -10.11 -4.59 7.77
N VAL A 174 -10.40 -3.67 8.70
CA VAL A 174 -11.43 -2.65 8.50
C VAL A 174 -10.94 -1.62 7.47
N LEU A 175 -9.69 -1.17 7.58
CA LEU A 175 -9.12 -0.22 6.62
C LEU A 175 -9.00 -0.81 5.22
N ARG A 176 -8.53 -2.06 5.13
CA ARG A 176 -8.38 -2.80 3.89
C ARG A 176 -9.73 -3.00 3.18
N SER A 177 -10.75 -3.46 3.91
CA SER A 177 -12.10 -3.62 3.36
C SER A 177 -12.72 -2.29 2.91
N GLU A 178 -12.44 -1.18 3.61
CA GLU A 178 -12.86 0.14 3.14
C GLU A 178 -12.19 0.55 1.83
N VAL A 179 -10.89 0.29 1.64
CA VAL A 179 -10.22 0.53 0.35
C VAL A 179 -10.84 -0.34 -0.74
N GLU A 180 -11.06 -1.63 -0.47
CA GLU A 180 -11.72 -2.56 -1.39
C GLU A 180 -13.12 -2.07 -1.80
N LEU A 181 -13.91 -1.56 -0.85
CA LEU A 181 -15.22 -0.96 -1.12
C LEU A 181 -15.10 0.32 -1.94
N LEU A 182 -14.14 1.18 -1.62
CA LEU A 182 -13.91 2.45 -2.30
C LEU A 182 -13.54 2.21 -3.77
N THR A 183 -12.66 1.25 -4.05
CA THR A 183 -12.14 0.96 -5.39
C THR A 183 -12.99 -0.04 -6.18
N ARG A 184 -14.15 -0.44 -5.65
CA ARG A 184 -15.05 -1.36 -6.33
C ARG A 184 -15.74 -0.67 -7.50
N ILE A 185 -15.61 -1.26 -8.68
CA ILE A 185 -16.40 -0.93 -9.86
C ILE A 185 -16.87 -2.22 -10.50
N ASP A 186 -18.16 -2.30 -10.80
CA ASP A 186 -18.68 -3.43 -11.58
C ASP A 186 -18.29 -3.20 -13.04
N GLY A 187 -17.84 -4.26 -13.72
CA GLY A 187 -17.44 -4.19 -15.13
C GLY A 187 -17.86 -5.45 -15.86
N ASP A 188 -18.37 -5.28 -17.08
CA ASP A 188 -18.50 -6.37 -18.03
C ASP A 188 -17.23 -6.43 -18.89
N TRP A 189 -16.59 -7.60 -18.85
CA TRP A 189 -15.33 -7.90 -19.54
C TRP A 189 -15.51 -8.99 -20.61
N SER A 190 -16.75 -9.46 -20.82
CA SER A 190 -17.05 -10.63 -21.64
C SER A 190 -17.23 -10.33 -23.13
N GLY A 191 -17.32 -9.05 -23.51
CA GLY A 191 -17.45 -8.59 -24.90
C GLY A 191 -16.20 -7.91 -25.44
N ASP A 192 -16.26 -7.52 -26.71
CA ASP A 192 -15.21 -6.76 -27.40
C ASP A 192 -15.03 -5.33 -26.84
N GLU A 193 -16.04 -4.83 -26.13
CA GLU A 193 -16.01 -3.53 -25.45
C GLU A 193 -16.07 -3.69 -23.94
N VAL A 194 -15.22 -2.93 -23.25
CA VAL A 194 -15.15 -2.90 -21.79
C VAL A 194 -16.20 -1.94 -21.27
N VAL A 195 -17.19 -2.46 -20.55
CA VAL A 195 -18.25 -1.63 -19.97
C VAL A 195 -18.04 -1.52 -18.47
N LEU A 196 -17.57 -0.36 -18.02
CA LEU A 196 -17.39 -0.06 -16.60
C LEU A 196 -18.60 0.69 -16.03
N GLY A 197 -19.12 0.21 -14.90
CA GLY A 197 -20.27 0.75 -14.18
C GLY A 197 -20.00 2.03 -13.39
N PHE A 198 -19.36 3.03 -14.00
CA PHE A 198 -18.94 4.28 -13.35
C PHE A 198 -20.06 4.99 -12.59
N GLY A 199 -21.23 5.16 -13.23
CA GLY A 199 -22.37 5.83 -12.61
C GLY A 199 -22.98 5.04 -11.45
N GLY A 200 -22.83 3.72 -11.44
CA GLY A 200 -23.22 2.87 -10.31
C GLY A 200 -22.25 3.05 -9.14
N ALA A 201 -20.95 2.97 -9.42
CA ALA A 201 -19.89 3.20 -8.43
C ALA A 201 -19.99 4.60 -7.81
N LEU A 202 -20.18 5.66 -8.62
CA LEU A 202 -20.26 7.05 -8.17
C LEU A 202 -21.47 7.32 -7.25
N ARG A 203 -22.59 6.64 -7.50
CA ARG A 203 -23.82 6.75 -6.71
C ARG A 203 -23.90 5.76 -5.55
N SER A 204 -22.89 4.90 -5.39
CA SER A 204 -22.85 3.92 -4.32
C SER A 204 -22.82 4.63 -2.96
N PRO A 205 -23.71 4.26 -2.00
CA PRO A 205 -23.68 4.83 -0.66
C PRO A 205 -22.36 4.52 0.06
N ASP A 206 -21.72 3.39 -0.27
CA ASP A 206 -20.42 3.03 0.28
C ASP A 206 -19.32 3.97 -0.21
N LEU A 207 -19.29 4.33 -1.50
CA LEU A 207 -18.32 5.28 -2.02
C LEU A 207 -18.46 6.63 -1.30
N LEU A 208 -19.68 7.16 -1.19
CA LEU A 208 -19.92 8.46 -0.55
C LEU A 208 -19.52 8.45 0.92
N ARG A 209 -19.91 7.41 1.66
CA ARG A 209 -19.58 7.25 3.09
C ARG A 209 -18.07 7.10 3.30
N VAL A 210 -17.43 6.17 2.59
CA VAL A 210 -16.02 5.86 2.77
C VAL A 210 -15.15 7.02 2.30
N SER A 211 -15.37 7.55 1.09
CA SER A 211 -14.59 8.68 0.58
C SER A 211 -14.71 9.93 1.46
N GLY A 212 -15.91 10.22 1.98
CA GLY A 212 -16.14 11.31 2.93
C GLY A 212 -15.35 11.12 4.22
N THR A 213 -15.44 9.93 4.83
CA THR A 213 -14.71 9.59 6.05
C THR A 213 -13.21 9.70 5.86
N TRP A 214 -12.67 9.16 4.76
CA TRP A 214 -11.25 9.20 4.45
C TRP A 214 -10.74 10.63 4.21
N ARG A 215 -11.49 11.45 3.46
CA ARG A 215 -11.12 12.85 3.22
C ARG A 215 -11.05 13.65 4.52
N THR A 216 -12.02 13.47 5.40
CA THR A 216 -12.03 14.14 6.73
C THR A 216 -10.83 13.68 7.56
N ALA A 217 -10.67 12.37 7.74
CA ALA A 217 -9.59 11.81 8.55
C ALA A 217 -8.19 12.17 8.03
N LEU A 218 -7.99 12.18 6.72
CA LEU A 218 -6.72 12.57 6.10
C LEU A 218 -6.45 14.07 6.26
N THR A 219 -7.48 14.91 6.13
CA THR A 219 -7.34 16.36 6.33
C THR A 219 -6.95 16.66 7.77
N GLU A 220 -7.68 16.10 8.74
CA GLU A 220 -7.37 16.23 10.17
C GLU A 220 -5.95 15.73 10.48
N LEU A 221 -5.55 14.57 9.95
CA LEU A 221 -4.21 14.03 10.16
C LEU A 221 -3.12 14.93 9.56
N THR A 222 -3.33 15.46 8.35
CA THR A 222 -2.36 16.38 7.74
C THR A 222 -2.25 17.68 8.54
N GLU A 223 -3.36 18.25 9.01
CA GLU A 223 -3.33 19.44 9.86
C GLU A 223 -2.62 19.18 11.20
N LEU A 224 -2.87 18.01 11.80
CA LEU A 224 -2.23 17.60 13.04
C LEU A 224 -0.73 17.38 12.86
N LEU A 225 -0.31 16.70 11.78
CA LEU A 225 1.11 16.55 11.45
C LEU A 225 1.77 17.91 11.24
N GLN A 226 1.10 18.83 10.51
CA GLN A 226 1.65 20.15 10.23
C GLN A 226 1.85 20.98 11.49
N ARG A 227 0.86 21.02 12.39
CA ARG A 227 0.88 21.89 13.58
C ARG A 227 1.56 21.25 14.78
N TYR A 228 1.33 19.96 15.01
CA TYR A 228 1.74 19.23 16.21
C TYR A 228 2.25 17.82 15.86
N PRO A 229 3.39 17.69 15.15
CA PRO A 229 3.89 16.41 14.66
C PRO A 229 4.18 15.41 15.79
N ALA A 230 4.60 15.89 16.97
CA ALA A 230 4.79 15.04 18.14
C ALA A 230 3.47 14.41 18.61
N THR A 231 2.38 15.18 18.62
CA THR A 231 1.03 14.70 18.96
C THR A 231 0.46 13.77 17.90
N ALA A 232 0.72 14.05 16.62
CA ALA A 232 0.32 13.17 15.51
C ALA A 232 1.00 11.80 15.56
N LEU A 233 2.22 11.73 16.11
CA LEU A 233 3.00 10.50 16.24
C LEU A 233 2.95 9.88 17.64
N ALA A 234 2.30 10.57 18.58
CA ALA A 234 2.10 10.07 19.92
C ALA A 234 1.26 8.80 19.83
N ARG A 235 1.80 7.71 20.38
CA ARG A 235 0.99 6.51 20.59
C ARG A 235 -0.09 6.91 21.56
N GLY A 236 -1.33 6.81 21.12
CA GLY A 236 -2.47 6.97 22.00
C GLY A 236 -2.37 5.87 23.03
N ASP A 237 -2.79 6.16 24.25
CA ASP A 237 -2.98 5.18 25.31
C ASP A 237 -4.15 4.25 24.95
N THR A 238 -4.15 3.65 23.76
CA THR A 238 -4.83 2.37 23.58
C THR A 238 -4.18 1.41 24.57
N PRO A 239 -4.96 0.71 25.42
CA PRO A 239 -4.42 -0.31 26.29
C PRO A 239 -3.83 -1.39 25.39
N SER A 240 -2.51 -1.30 25.18
CA SER A 240 -1.71 -2.45 24.77
C SER A 240 -2.15 -3.61 25.68
N PRO A 241 -2.49 -4.79 25.15
CA PRO A 241 -2.60 -5.97 26.00
C PRO A 241 -1.24 -6.13 26.67
N ALA A 242 -1.18 -5.67 27.92
CA ALA A 242 -0.02 -5.46 28.77
C ALA A 242 1.33 -5.85 28.12
N SER A 243 1.89 -4.96 27.29
CA SER A 243 3.33 -4.90 27.14
C SER A 243 3.89 -4.47 28.50
N ALA A 244 4.29 -5.48 29.27
CA ALA A 244 4.71 -5.42 30.66
C ALA A 244 6.03 -4.66 30.86
N ASN A 245 6.05 -3.37 30.52
CA ASN A 245 7.15 -2.46 30.81
C ASN A 245 6.64 -1.11 31.37
N ALA A 246 5.48 -1.11 32.03
CA ALA A 246 5.25 -0.13 33.07
C ALA A 246 6.32 -0.36 34.15
N ARG A 247 7.22 0.61 34.31
CA ARG A 247 8.20 0.71 35.39
C ARG A 247 7.46 0.73 36.74
N ARG A 248 6.96 -0.42 37.17
CA ARG A 248 6.69 -0.68 38.58
C ARG A 248 8.05 -0.84 39.22
N ARG A 249 8.43 0.14 40.03
CA ARG A 249 9.37 -0.04 41.13
C ARG A 249 8.89 -1.27 41.92
N LYS A 250 9.47 -2.43 41.63
CA LYS A 250 9.32 -3.65 42.42
C LYS A 250 10.72 -3.99 42.91
N ALA A 251 10.91 -3.94 44.22
CA ALA A 251 12.05 -4.55 44.87
C ALA A 251 12.29 -5.92 44.23
N GLY A 252 13.47 -6.11 43.64
CA GLY A 252 13.80 -7.32 42.91
C GLY A 252 13.82 -8.48 43.90
N MET A 253 12.95 -9.46 43.70
CA MET A 253 13.03 -10.75 44.39
C MET A 253 14.44 -11.31 44.20
N SER A 254 15.10 -11.63 45.31
CA SER A 254 16.47 -12.14 45.28
C SER A 254 16.53 -13.50 44.58
N ARG A 255 17.71 -13.86 44.05
CA ARG A 255 17.89 -15.14 43.36
C ARG A 255 17.64 -16.34 44.27
N ASP A 256 17.98 -16.22 45.55
CA ASP A 256 17.84 -17.29 46.55
C ASP A 256 16.38 -17.48 46.95
N GLU A 257 15.63 -16.39 47.07
CA GLU A 257 14.17 -16.41 47.29
C GLU A 257 13.44 -17.03 46.09
N ALA A 258 13.80 -16.62 44.87
CA ALA A 258 13.27 -17.22 43.65
C ALA A 258 13.59 -18.73 43.56
N ASN A 259 14.78 -19.17 43.99
CA ASN A 259 15.17 -20.57 44.01
C ASN A 259 14.35 -21.39 45.01
N ARG A 260 14.10 -20.85 46.22
CA ARG A 260 13.27 -21.49 47.25
C ARG A 260 11.83 -21.66 46.80
N CYS A 261 11.20 -20.58 46.33
CA CYS A 261 9.82 -20.61 45.87
C CYS A 261 9.64 -21.49 44.62
N THR A 262 10.63 -21.51 43.72
CA THR A 262 10.59 -22.41 42.54
C THR A 262 10.67 -23.88 42.96
N ALA A 263 11.52 -24.22 43.95
CA ALA A 263 11.61 -25.58 44.47
C ALA A 263 10.31 -26.02 45.15
N GLU A 264 9.67 -25.13 45.92
CA GLU A 264 8.40 -25.41 46.59
C GLU A 264 7.26 -25.62 45.59
N TYR A 265 7.17 -24.78 44.56
CA TYR A 265 6.16 -24.93 43.52
C TYR A 265 6.35 -26.24 42.72
N LEU A 266 7.58 -26.59 42.38
CA LEU A 266 7.90 -27.84 41.67
C LEU A 266 7.67 -29.09 42.52
N ARG A 267 7.63 -28.99 43.86
CA ARG A 267 7.21 -30.10 44.72
C ARG A 267 5.70 -30.34 44.65
N GLN A 268 4.92 -29.28 44.50
CA GLN A 268 3.45 -29.35 44.40
C GLN A 268 3.00 -29.74 43.00
N ASP A 269 3.62 -29.17 41.97
CA ASP A 269 3.38 -29.49 40.56
C ASP A 269 4.71 -29.69 39.80
N PRO A 270 5.18 -30.94 39.70
CA PRO A 270 6.40 -31.27 38.97
C PRO A 270 6.30 -31.03 37.46
N THR A 271 5.09 -30.84 36.92
CA THR A 271 4.85 -30.69 35.48
C THR A 271 4.80 -29.23 35.01
N ALA A 272 4.56 -28.29 35.93
CA ALA A 272 4.42 -26.86 35.68
C ALA A 272 5.49 -26.26 34.76
N LYS A 273 5.08 -25.35 33.88
CA LYS A 273 5.97 -24.63 32.95
C LYS A 273 6.58 -23.41 33.62
N SER A 274 7.78 -23.00 33.18
CA SER A 274 8.49 -21.84 33.77
C SER A 274 7.68 -20.54 33.78
N GLY A 275 6.76 -20.35 32.83
CA GLY A 275 5.87 -19.19 32.79
C GLY A 275 4.78 -19.23 33.88
N GLU A 276 4.27 -20.42 34.21
CA GLU A 276 3.25 -20.61 35.25
C GLU A 276 3.85 -20.38 36.64
N ILE A 277 5.03 -20.96 36.89
CA ILE A 277 5.80 -20.77 38.13
C ILE A 277 6.15 -19.29 38.32
N ALA A 278 6.60 -18.61 37.27
CA ALA A 278 6.95 -17.19 37.32
C ALA A 278 5.73 -16.31 37.67
N LYS A 279 4.56 -16.66 37.13
CA LYS A 279 3.30 -15.97 37.43
C LYS A 279 2.86 -16.19 38.87
N ALA A 280 3.01 -17.41 39.40
CA ALA A 280 2.62 -17.76 40.76
C ALA A 280 3.53 -17.11 41.83
N ILE A 281 4.84 -17.06 41.58
CA ILE A 281 5.83 -16.51 42.51
C ILE A 281 5.97 -14.97 42.34
N GLY A 282 5.49 -14.42 41.23
CA GLY A 282 5.54 -12.99 40.96
C GLY A 282 6.93 -12.50 40.49
N CYS A 283 7.67 -13.34 39.78
CA CYS A 283 9.00 -13.07 39.22
C CYS A 283 9.05 -13.24 37.69
N SER A 284 10.20 -13.00 37.06
CA SER A 284 10.33 -13.20 35.60
C SER A 284 10.59 -14.66 35.25
N GLY A 285 10.07 -15.13 34.12
CA GLY A 285 10.34 -16.50 33.63
C GLY A 285 11.84 -16.76 33.36
N GLY A 286 12.61 -15.71 33.10
CA GLY A 286 14.08 -15.81 33.01
C GLY A 286 14.73 -16.14 34.35
N LEU A 287 14.23 -15.55 35.45
CA LEU A 287 14.74 -15.80 36.79
C LEU A 287 14.45 -17.24 37.24
N VAL A 288 13.22 -17.74 37.02
CA VAL A 288 12.84 -19.14 37.30
C VAL A 288 13.77 -20.12 36.57
N ARG A 289 14.01 -19.91 35.26
CA ARG A 289 14.92 -20.76 34.47
C ARG A 289 16.39 -20.67 34.93
N GLY A 290 16.74 -19.59 35.64
CA GLY A 290 18.06 -19.37 36.23
C GLY A 290 18.25 -20.00 37.61
N THR A 291 17.18 -20.51 38.25
CA THR A 291 17.25 -21.17 39.55
C THR A 291 17.86 -22.57 39.46
N LEU A 292 18.49 -23.03 40.54
CA LEU A 292 19.03 -24.39 40.62
C LEU A 292 17.90 -25.43 40.59
N ALA A 293 16.78 -25.13 41.26
CA ALA A 293 15.60 -25.99 41.31
C ALA A 293 15.00 -26.28 39.92
N TRP A 294 14.98 -25.29 39.02
CA TRP A 294 14.52 -25.50 37.65
C TRP A 294 15.51 -26.32 36.81
N ARG A 295 16.82 -26.11 37.02
CA ARG A 295 17.88 -26.79 36.26
C ARG A 295 18.09 -28.24 36.67
N SER A 296 17.74 -28.60 37.90
CA SER A 296 17.85 -29.98 38.42
C SER A 296 16.67 -30.88 38.04
N ARG A 297 15.66 -30.35 37.33
CA ARG A 297 14.52 -31.14 36.84
C ARG A 297 15.00 -32.14 35.78
N LYS A 298 14.81 -33.44 36.03
CA LYS A 298 15.01 -34.49 35.02
C LYS A 298 13.96 -34.29 33.91
N PRO A 299 14.36 -34.17 32.63
CA PRO A 299 13.41 -34.03 31.54
C PRO A 299 12.61 -35.33 31.38
N THR A 300 11.33 -35.30 31.70
CA THR A 300 10.35 -36.28 31.22
C THR A 300 9.86 -35.82 29.84
N ALA A 301 10.04 -36.68 28.85
CA ALA A 301 9.69 -36.55 27.42
C ALA A 301 10.81 -36.03 26.47
N PRO A 302 10.88 -36.61 25.24
CA PRO A 302 12.04 -36.52 24.37
C PRO A 302 12.15 -35.17 23.67
N LYS A 303 13.39 -34.72 23.48
CA LYS A 303 13.76 -33.51 22.74
C LYS A 303 13.25 -33.59 21.30
N SER A 304 12.18 -32.87 20.97
CA SER A 304 11.97 -32.43 19.58
C SER A 304 13.09 -31.46 19.24
N SER A 305 14.06 -31.92 18.45
CA SER A 305 15.12 -31.12 17.86
C SER A 305 14.54 -30.17 16.81
N ALA A 306 13.93 -29.08 17.25
CA ALA A 306 13.69 -27.90 16.42
C ALA A 306 14.46 -26.73 17.04
N PRO A 307 15.46 -26.16 16.36
CA PRO A 307 16.23 -25.05 16.91
C PRO A 307 15.32 -23.82 17.08
N PRO A 308 15.55 -22.98 18.11
CA PRO A 308 14.72 -21.80 18.34
C PRO A 308 14.87 -20.85 17.15
N ARG A 309 13.75 -20.52 16.49
CA ARG A 309 13.66 -19.47 15.48
C ARG A 309 14.28 -18.19 16.05
N ARG A 310 15.48 -17.86 15.57
CA ARG A 310 16.11 -16.56 15.79
C ARG A 310 15.13 -15.49 15.30
N ARG A 311 14.71 -14.59 16.18
CA ARG A 311 13.94 -13.39 15.82
C ARG A 311 14.82 -12.50 14.95
N GLY A 312 14.52 -12.44 13.66
CA GLY A 312 15.11 -11.48 12.72
C GLY A 312 14.28 -10.21 12.65
N VAL A 313 14.24 -9.44 13.73
CA VAL A 313 13.68 -8.07 13.69
C VAL A 313 14.80 -7.17 13.17
N GLY A 314 14.74 -6.83 11.88
CA GLY A 314 15.67 -5.87 11.26
C GLY A 314 16.15 -6.21 9.85
N LYS A 315 15.97 -7.46 9.37
CA LYS A 315 16.38 -7.86 8.00
C LYS A 315 15.21 -8.09 7.03
N ALA A 316 13.98 -8.28 7.52
CA ALA A 316 12.81 -8.50 6.67
C ALA A 316 12.47 -7.26 5.81
N VAL A 317 12.64 -6.04 6.35
CA VAL A 317 12.35 -4.79 5.63
C VAL A 317 13.25 -4.60 4.40
N GLY A 318 14.51 -5.04 4.47
CA GLY A 318 15.41 -4.97 3.32
C GLY A 318 15.25 -6.11 2.32
N LEU A 319 14.69 -7.25 2.75
CA LEU A 319 14.47 -8.41 1.88
C LEU A 319 13.22 -8.24 1.02
N ASP A 320 12.15 -7.67 1.57
CA ASP A 320 10.91 -7.41 0.81
C ASP A 320 11.14 -6.33 -0.26
N ILE A 321 11.88 -5.25 0.07
CA ILE A 321 12.27 -4.21 -0.90
C ILE A 321 13.24 -4.78 -1.95
N GLY A 322 14.18 -5.66 -1.55
CA GLY A 322 15.12 -6.28 -2.49
C GLY A 322 14.42 -7.23 -3.48
N LEU A 323 13.47 -8.03 -3.00
CA LEU A 323 12.65 -8.91 -3.84
C LEU A 323 11.69 -8.14 -4.75
N GLU A 324 11.18 -6.99 -4.30
CA GLU A 324 10.32 -6.11 -5.11
C GLU A 324 11.13 -5.40 -6.23
N ILE A 325 12.35 -4.93 -5.94
CA ILE A 325 13.27 -4.37 -6.96
C ILE A 325 13.71 -5.43 -7.99
N GLU A 326 13.92 -6.68 -7.56
CA GLU A 326 14.34 -7.78 -8.45
C GLU A 326 13.18 -8.30 -9.29
N ALA A 327 11.95 -8.29 -8.75
CA ALA A 327 10.73 -8.52 -9.52
C ALA A 327 10.45 -7.40 -10.53
N GLU A 328 10.63 -6.13 -10.16
CA GLU A 328 10.51 -4.99 -11.07
C GLU A 328 11.55 -5.03 -12.20
N ARG A 329 12.78 -5.47 -11.93
CA ARG A 329 13.80 -5.67 -12.98
C ARG A 329 13.40 -6.77 -13.97
N ARG A 330 13.01 -7.96 -13.48
CA ARG A 330 12.56 -9.07 -14.35
C ARG A 330 11.34 -8.70 -15.18
N PHE A 331 10.44 -7.88 -14.62
CA PHE A 331 9.25 -7.44 -15.32
C PHE A 331 9.54 -6.34 -16.35
N LYS A 332 10.50 -5.46 -16.08
CA LYS A 332 10.98 -4.47 -17.05
C LYS A 332 11.65 -5.14 -18.24
N ASP A 333 12.49 -6.16 -18.00
CA ASP A 333 13.11 -6.95 -19.07
C ASP A 333 12.05 -7.69 -19.92
N GLN A 334 10.94 -8.12 -19.32
CA GLN A 334 9.82 -8.76 -20.02
C GLN A 334 8.97 -7.76 -20.84
N LYS A 335 8.79 -6.53 -20.33
CA LYS A 335 8.12 -5.44 -21.04
C LYS A 335 8.95 -4.96 -22.24
N ASP A 336 10.26 -4.79 -22.06
CA ASP A 336 11.18 -4.39 -23.12
C ASP A 336 11.23 -5.45 -24.25
N PHE A 337 11.07 -6.74 -23.92
CA PHE A 337 10.97 -7.83 -24.90
C PHE A 337 9.68 -7.80 -25.73
N ILE A 338 8.54 -7.44 -25.11
CA ILE A 338 7.25 -7.31 -25.78
C ILE A 338 7.21 -6.03 -26.64
N GLU A 339 7.76 -4.91 -26.14
CA GLU A 339 7.81 -3.64 -26.87
C GLU A 339 8.80 -3.65 -28.04
N ALA A 340 9.82 -4.51 -28.02
CA ALA A 340 10.77 -4.70 -29.12
C ALA A 340 10.23 -5.52 -30.30
N GLY A 341 8.97 -5.94 -30.28
CA GLY A 341 8.34 -6.66 -31.40
C GLY A 341 8.84 -8.09 -31.60
N GLY A 342 9.23 -8.77 -30.52
CA GLY A 342 9.52 -10.21 -30.53
C GLY A 342 8.27 -10.99 -30.91
N GLY A 343 8.17 -11.38 -32.18
CA GLY A 343 7.10 -12.21 -32.70
C GLY A 343 7.05 -13.60 -32.06
N ASP A 344 5.83 -14.13 -32.05
CA ASP A 344 5.33 -15.39 -31.51
C ASP A 344 5.91 -16.66 -32.19
N GLU A 345 7.24 -16.80 -32.24
CA GLU A 345 7.87 -18.04 -32.70
C GLU A 345 8.97 -18.49 -31.72
N GLY A 346 8.61 -19.46 -30.87
CA GLY A 346 9.57 -20.44 -30.38
C GLY A 346 10.18 -20.26 -28.98
N LEU A 347 9.44 -19.78 -27.97
CA LEU A 347 9.81 -20.11 -26.59
C LEU A 347 9.23 -21.48 -26.22
N GLU A 348 10.01 -22.52 -26.52
CA GLU A 348 9.96 -23.75 -25.72
C GLU A 348 10.17 -23.32 -24.27
N CYS A 349 9.10 -23.39 -23.48
CA CYS A 349 9.22 -23.30 -22.03
C CYS A 349 10.16 -24.42 -21.59
N GLU A 350 11.41 -24.08 -21.27
CA GLU A 350 12.26 -25.01 -20.53
C GLU A 350 11.44 -25.46 -19.30
N PRO A 351 11.26 -26.78 -19.13
CA PRO A 351 10.44 -27.29 -18.03
C PRO A 351 11.03 -26.77 -16.71
N PRO A 352 10.17 -26.51 -15.71
CA PRO A 352 10.63 -26.00 -14.42
C PRO A 352 11.72 -26.93 -13.88
N LEU A 353 12.91 -26.36 -13.67
CA LEU A 353 14.05 -27.07 -13.11
C LEU A 353 13.62 -27.76 -11.82
N SER A 354 14.07 -29.00 -11.63
CA SER A 354 13.79 -29.70 -10.38
C SER A 354 14.39 -28.89 -9.22
N ARG A 355 13.79 -29.02 -8.04
CA ARG A 355 14.25 -28.34 -6.83
C ARG A 355 15.73 -28.63 -6.50
N GLU A 356 16.25 -29.78 -6.95
CA GLU A 356 17.65 -30.17 -6.79
C GLU A 356 18.56 -29.41 -7.77
N ASP A 357 18.13 -29.20 -9.02
CA ASP A 357 18.87 -28.44 -10.03
C ASP A 357 18.90 -26.94 -9.72
N GLU A 358 17.83 -26.38 -9.15
CA GLU A 358 17.80 -25.00 -8.65
C GLU A 358 18.79 -24.79 -7.50
N LEU A 359 18.87 -25.75 -6.57
CA LEU A 359 19.83 -25.71 -5.47
C LEU A 359 21.27 -25.80 -5.97
N GLU A 360 21.54 -26.67 -6.94
CA GLU A 360 22.87 -26.82 -7.51
C GLU A 360 23.31 -25.56 -8.29
N ARG A 361 22.39 -24.91 -9.00
CA ARG A 361 22.64 -23.64 -9.68
C ARG A 361 22.98 -22.53 -8.67
N LEU A 362 22.23 -22.43 -7.58
CA LEU A 362 22.47 -21.46 -6.51
C LEU A 362 23.79 -21.71 -5.78
N GLU A 363 24.18 -22.96 -5.58
CA GLU A 363 25.49 -23.30 -5.00
C GLU A 363 26.66 -22.90 -5.92
N ARG A 364 26.52 -23.08 -7.23
CA ARG A 364 27.52 -22.64 -8.21
C ARG A 364 27.64 -21.12 -8.22
N GLU A 365 26.54 -20.41 -8.12
CA GLU A 365 26.49 -18.95 -8.10
C GLU A 365 27.12 -18.37 -6.82
N GLN A 366 26.81 -18.94 -5.64
CA GLN A 366 27.49 -18.59 -4.38
C GLN A 366 29.00 -18.87 -4.42
N LYS A 367 29.43 -19.99 -5.01
CA LYS A 367 30.86 -20.30 -5.17
C LYS A 367 31.56 -19.29 -6.09
N ARG A 368 30.86 -18.76 -7.10
CA ARG A 368 31.41 -17.73 -8.02
C ARG A 368 31.58 -16.39 -7.30
N ASP A 369 30.58 -15.96 -6.53
CA ASP A 369 30.63 -14.72 -5.74
C ASP A 369 31.69 -14.74 -4.64
N MET A 370 31.86 -15.88 -3.97
CA MET A 370 32.90 -16.08 -2.96
C MET A 370 34.32 -16.01 -3.54
N ARG A 371 34.50 -16.40 -4.82
CA ARG A 371 35.78 -16.26 -5.53
C ARG A 371 36.07 -14.81 -5.91
N GLN A 372 35.05 -14.05 -6.32
CA GLN A 372 35.22 -12.64 -6.69
C GLN A 372 35.51 -11.72 -5.49
N ARG A 373 35.02 -12.05 -4.30
CA ARG A 373 35.30 -11.30 -3.06
C ARG A 373 36.72 -11.47 -2.51
N ARG A 374 37.54 -12.35 -3.08
CA ARG A 374 38.93 -12.62 -2.65
C ARG A 374 40.01 -11.91 -3.47
N VAL A 375 39.68 -10.87 -4.23
CA VAL A 375 40.72 -10.02 -4.85
C VAL A 375 41.15 -8.96 -3.83
N PRO A 376 42.38 -9.00 -3.30
CA PRO A 376 42.86 -7.96 -2.40
C PRO A 376 43.04 -6.67 -3.21
N ARG A 377 42.48 -5.57 -2.72
CA ARG A 377 42.87 -4.24 -3.22
C ARG A 377 44.36 -4.06 -2.91
N ARG A 378 45.18 -3.91 -3.95
CA ARG A 378 46.62 -3.60 -3.82
C ARG A 378 46.79 -2.26 -3.06
N PRO A 379 47.90 -2.14 -2.30
CA PRO A 379 48.16 -0.99 -1.43
C PRO A 379 48.30 0.32 -2.20
#